data_AF-A0A413YKE0-F1
#
_entry.id   AF-A0A413YKE0-F1
#
_cell.length_a   1.000
_cell.length_b   1.000
_cell.length_c   1.000
_cell.angle_alpha   90.00
_cell.angle_beta   90.00
_cell.angle_gamma   90.00
#
_symmetry.space_group_name_H-M   'P 1'
#
loop_
_entity.id
_entity.type
_entity.pdbx_description
1 polymer ?
#
loop_
_entity_poly.entity_id
_entity_poly.type
_entity_poly.pdbx_seq_one_letter_code
_entity_poly.pdbx_strand_id
1 'polypeptide(L)'
;MTIQEVMLRIEIPEEVRKNIGKYSLSEKEFYEWKHLFENDFEIFLNKWRETQKHFQWVLWFYLKLTCEVHEKYKEKDISEEIFHDTFSDITIWCKECYRKYKVYGLEEVEWVAKSLRMELFRLGRLQFEPLILDQKLAQKYHLLTGEKVLNVHIPAGEKLDYCECQKSFESAKKFFSNEDVIFICDSWLLSPELREILPETSNIIRFQKMYHIVEVHYDFPQAEERVFGEIRENKDAYLEENSLQRGLKQYLLAGKKVGIGRGIIINER
;
A
#
# COMPACT_ATOMS: atom_id res chain seq x y z
N MET A 1 -12.00 -12.32 17.21
CA MET A 1 -11.52 -11.04 17.83
C MET A 1 -12.64 -9.99 17.79
N THR A 2 -12.70 -9.05 18.74
CA THR A 2 -13.65 -7.91 18.73
C THR A 2 -13.11 -6.69 17.99
N ILE A 3 -13.97 -5.76 17.57
CA ILE A 3 -13.54 -4.51 16.90
C ILE A 3 -12.60 -3.71 17.82
N GLN A 4 -12.88 -3.66 19.13
CA GLN A 4 -12.04 -2.93 20.08
C GLN A 4 -10.63 -3.53 20.18
N GLU A 5 -10.52 -4.86 20.19
CA GLU A 5 -9.23 -5.55 20.19
C GLU A 5 -8.45 -5.29 18.89
N VAL A 6 -9.12 -5.36 17.73
CA VAL A 6 -8.50 -5.01 16.44
C VAL A 6 -7.95 -3.59 16.49
N MET A 7 -8.77 -2.61 16.86
CA MET A 7 -8.38 -1.20 16.89
C MET A 7 -7.23 -0.91 17.88
N LEU A 8 -7.20 -1.60 19.01
CA LEU A 8 -6.06 -1.51 19.94
C LEU A 8 -4.80 -2.10 19.30
N ARG A 9 -4.93 -3.30 18.72
CA ARG A 9 -3.83 -4.04 18.10
C ARG A 9 -3.16 -3.25 16.99
N ILE A 10 -3.93 -2.67 16.07
CA ILE A 10 -3.38 -1.94 14.91
C ILE A 10 -3.19 -0.44 15.19
N GLU A 11 -3.31 -0.01 16.45
CA GLU A 11 -3.06 1.36 16.89
C GLU A 11 -3.94 2.44 16.25
N ILE A 12 -5.23 2.14 16.06
CA ILE A 12 -6.20 3.14 15.60
C ILE A 12 -6.27 4.31 16.60
N PRO A 13 -6.32 5.58 16.13
CA PRO A 13 -6.41 6.75 16.98
C PRO A 13 -7.53 6.67 18.02
N GLU A 14 -7.27 7.13 19.24
CA GLU A 14 -8.20 7.01 20.37
C GLU A 14 -9.58 7.63 20.10
N GLU A 15 -9.60 8.77 19.39
CA GLU A 15 -10.84 9.44 18.99
C GLU A 15 -11.74 8.52 18.15
N VAL A 16 -11.16 7.76 17.22
CA VAL A 16 -11.87 6.77 16.42
C VAL A 16 -12.36 5.64 17.31
N ARG A 17 -11.50 5.09 18.19
CA ARG A 17 -11.87 3.99 19.08
C ARG A 17 -13.10 4.29 19.95
N LYS A 18 -13.22 5.54 20.41
CA LYS A 18 -14.36 6.00 21.23
C LYS A 18 -15.66 6.20 20.43
N ASN A 19 -15.57 6.43 19.11
CA ASN A 19 -16.70 6.93 18.32
C ASN A 19 -17.12 6.03 17.16
N ILE A 20 -16.30 5.06 16.75
CA ILE A 20 -16.54 4.29 15.52
C ILE A 20 -17.84 3.47 15.58
N GLY A 21 -18.27 3.08 16.78
CA GLY A 21 -19.54 2.37 16.99
C GLY A 21 -20.78 3.15 16.56
N LYS A 22 -20.70 4.48 16.41
CA LYS A 22 -21.81 5.32 15.91
C LYS A 22 -22.16 5.05 14.44
N TYR A 23 -21.26 4.38 13.72
CA TYR A 23 -21.42 4.04 12.30
C TYR A 23 -21.78 2.57 12.09
N SER A 24 -22.12 1.85 13.16
CA SER A 24 -22.49 0.44 13.07
C SER A 24 -23.74 0.23 12.24
N LEU A 25 -23.70 -0.79 11.40
CA LEU A 25 -24.87 -1.29 10.69
C LEU A 25 -25.65 -2.28 11.55
N SER A 26 -26.95 -2.42 11.27
CA SER A 26 -27.69 -3.60 11.70
C SER A 26 -27.08 -4.86 11.08
N GLU A 27 -27.33 -6.01 11.70
CA GLU A 27 -26.80 -7.29 11.21
C GLU A 27 -27.23 -7.56 9.76
N LYS A 28 -28.49 -7.29 9.42
CA LYS A 28 -29.02 -7.43 8.06
C LYS A 28 -28.26 -6.55 7.06
N GLU A 29 -28.13 -5.26 7.35
CA GLU A 29 -27.42 -4.33 6.46
C GLU A 29 -25.94 -4.72 6.31
N PHE A 30 -25.29 -5.15 7.39
CA PHE A 30 -23.91 -5.63 7.33
C PHE A 30 -23.75 -6.78 6.33
N TYR A 31 -24.62 -7.78 6.36
CA TYR A 31 -24.55 -8.90 5.42
C TYR A 31 -24.90 -8.50 3.98
N GLU A 32 -25.81 -7.55 3.76
CA GLU A 32 -26.09 -7.01 2.43
C GLU A 32 -24.86 -6.30 1.84
N TRP A 33 -24.18 -5.47 2.64
CA TRP A 33 -22.94 -4.81 2.23
C TRP A 33 -21.78 -5.78 2.04
N LYS A 34 -21.66 -6.78 2.91
CA LYS A 34 -20.66 -7.85 2.78
C LYS A 34 -20.88 -8.66 1.51
N HIS A 35 -22.11 -8.99 1.16
CA HIS A 35 -22.42 -9.68 -0.09
C HIS A 35 -21.93 -8.88 -1.31
N LEU A 36 -22.18 -7.57 -1.34
CA LEU A 36 -21.66 -6.70 -2.39
C LEU A 36 -20.13 -6.63 -2.38
N PHE A 37 -19.51 -6.54 -1.20
CA PHE A 37 -18.06 -6.51 -1.07
C PHE A 37 -17.40 -7.78 -1.64
N GLU A 38 -18.01 -8.94 -1.42
CA GLU A 38 -17.49 -10.24 -1.84
C GLU A 38 -17.80 -10.58 -3.31
N ASN A 39 -18.96 -10.17 -3.83
CA ASN A 39 -19.47 -10.65 -5.13
C ASN A 39 -19.56 -9.55 -6.20
N ASP A 40 -19.78 -8.29 -5.81
CA ASP A 40 -20.05 -7.18 -6.72
C ASP A 40 -19.30 -5.91 -6.29
N PHE A 41 -17.97 -5.98 -6.23
CA PHE A 41 -17.17 -4.93 -5.60
C PHE A 41 -17.31 -3.55 -6.26
N GLU A 42 -17.54 -3.50 -7.58
CA GLU A 42 -17.81 -2.24 -8.27
C GLU A 42 -19.13 -1.59 -7.79
N ILE A 43 -20.17 -2.40 -7.60
CA ILE A 43 -21.44 -1.94 -7.02
C ILE A 43 -21.25 -1.51 -5.57
N PHE A 44 -20.45 -2.24 -4.79
CA PHE A 44 -20.07 -1.86 -3.44
C PHE A 44 -19.44 -0.45 -3.42
N LEU A 45 -18.43 -0.20 -4.27
CA LEU A 45 -17.74 1.08 -4.34
C LEU A 45 -18.67 2.22 -4.75
N ASN A 46 -19.51 2.01 -5.76
CA ASN A 46 -20.45 3.02 -6.23
C ASN A 46 -21.46 3.40 -5.14
N LYS A 47 -22.09 2.41 -4.48
CA LYS A 47 -23.00 2.68 -3.35
C LYS A 47 -22.28 3.32 -2.16
N TRP A 48 -21.06 2.88 -1.87
CA TRP A 48 -20.26 3.45 -0.79
C TRP A 48 -20.05 4.96 -0.99
N ARG A 49 -19.65 5.40 -2.19
CA ARG A 49 -19.43 6.83 -2.49
C ARG A 49 -20.67 7.68 -2.29
N GLU A 50 -21.86 7.13 -2.52
CA GLU A 50 -23.15 7.80 -2.33
C GLU A 50 -23.62 7.83 -0.87
N THR A 51 -22.97 7.05 0.02
CA THR A 51 -23.38 6.93 1.42
C THR A 51 -22.98 8.19 2.22
N GLN A 52 -23.86 8.64 3.12
CA GLN A 52 -23.49 9.72 4.04
C GLN A 52 -22.39 9.28 4.99
N LYS A 53 -21.39 10.13 5.22
CA LYS A 53 -20.23 9.82 6.09
C LYS A 53 -19.50 8.54 5.65
N HIS A 54 -19.41 8.33 4.34
CA HIS A 54 -18.87 7.13 3.72
C HIS A 54 -17.46 6.77 4.20
N PHE A 55 -16.60 7.76 4.51
CA PHE A 55 -15.27 7.50 5.06
C PHE A 55 -15.31 6.79 6.42
N GLN A 56 -16.14 7.26 7.36
CA GLN A 56 -16.21 6.68 8.71
C GLN A 56 -16.99 5.37 8.70
N TRP A 57 -18.05 5.32 7.90
CA TRP A 57 -18.86 4.12 7.73
C TRP A 57 -18.02 2.95 7.20
N VAL A 58 -17.23 3.16 6.13
CA VAL A 58 -16.43 2.07 5.56
C VAL A 58 -15.29 1.66 6.48
N LEU A 59 -14.74 2.60 7.27
CA LEU A 59 -13.77 2.28 8.32
C LEU A 59 -14.37 1.32 9.36
N TRP A 60 -15.58 1.59 9.86
CA TRP A 60 -16.26 0.66 10.77
C TRP A 60 -16.50 -0.70 10.11
N PHE A 61 -17.00 -0.69 8.87
CA PHE A 61 -17.28 -1.91 8.11
C PHE A 61 -16.02 -2.77 7.91
N TYR A 62 -14.89 -2.16 7.56
CA TYR A 62 -13.61 -2.86 7.37
C TYR A 62 -13.01 -3.35 8.68
N LEU A 63 -13.15 -2.61 9.79
CA LEU A 63 -12.77 -3.11 11.10
C LEU A 63 -13.62 -4.33 11.51
N LYS A 64 -14.92 -4.33 11.19
CA LYS A 64 -15.79 -5.48 11.42
C LYS A 64 -15.39 -6.68 10.58
N LEU A 65 -15.07 -6.49 9.29
CA LEU A 65 -14.55 -7.57 8.42
C LEU A 65 -13.18 -8.08 8.89
N THR A 66 -12.31 -7.20 9.39
CA THR A 66 -10.99 -7.57 9.94
C THR A 66 -11.13 -8.57 11.09
N CYS A 67 -12.15 -8.43 11.93
CA CYS A 67 -12.47 -9.41 12.97
C CYS A 67 -12.79 -10.80 12.41
N GLU A 68 -13.48 -10.89 11.27
CA GLU A 68 -13.81 -12.17 10.63
C GLU A 68 -12.61 -12.77 9.90
N VAL A 69 -11.81 -11.93 9.24
CA VAL A 69 -10.59 -12.35 8.55
C VAL A 69 -9.54 -12.86 9.54
N HIS A 70 -9.53 -12.36 10.79
CA HIS A 70 -8.66 -12.88 11.84
C HIS A 70 -8.84 -14.39 12.08
N GLU A 71 -10.07 -14.89 12.03
CA GLU A 71 -10.32 -16.33 12.19
C GLU A 71 -9.75 -17.14 11.00
N LYS A 72 -9.80 -16.59 9.77
CA LYS A 72 -9.13 -17.20 8.61
C LYS A 72 -7.61 -17.23 8.74
N TYR A 73 -7.01 -16.22 9.36
CA TYR A 73 -5.57 -16.20 9.65
C TYR A 73 -5.20 -17.33 10.61
N LYS A 74 -5.99 -17.55 11.67
CA LYS A 74 -5.79 -18.67 12.59
C LYS A 74 -5.95 -20.03 11.91
N GLU A 75 -6.99 -20.20 11.10
CA GLU A 75 -7.23 -21.44 10.35
C GLU A 75 -6.06 -21.81 9.42
N LYS A 76 -5.37 -20.79 8.89
CA LYS A 76 -4.20 -20.93 8.01
C LYS A 76 -2.85 -20.88 8.74
N ASP A 77 -2.85 -20.83 10.07
CA ASP A 77 -1.65 -20.70 10.90
C ASP A 77 -0.74 -19.52 10.51
N ILE A 78 -1.35 -18.40 10.08
CA ILE A 78 -0.64 -17.17 9.77
C ILE A 78 -0.43 -16.40 11.08
N SER A 79 0.81 -15.97 11.32
CA SER A 79 1.19 -15.36 12.59
C SER A 79 0.41 -14.09 12.91
N GLU A 80 0.21 -13.87 14.20
CA GLU A 80 -0.38 -12.65 14.75
C GLU A 80 0.43 -11.39 14.36
N GLU A 81 1.75 -11.52 14.18
CA GLU A 81 2.62 -10.45 13.70
C GLU A 81 2.25 -10.03 12.26
N ILE A 82 2.14 -11.00 11.34
CA ILE A 82 1.72 -10.72 9.95
C ILE A 82 0.32 -10.11 9.91
N PHE A 83 -0.59 -10.57 10.78
CA PHE A 83 -1.92 -9.96 10.90
C PHE A 83 -1.82 -8.49 11.36
N HIS A 84 -1.07 -8.20 12.42
CA HIS A 84 -0.86 -6.83 12.89
C HIS A 84 -0.27 -5.95 11.79
N ASP A 85 0.82 -6.39 11.18
CA ASP A 85 1.54 -5.65 10.14
C ASP A 85 0.63 -5.38 8.95
N THR A 86 -0.07 -6.40 8.45
CA THR A 86 -0.94 -6.28 7.28
C THR A 86 -2.10 -5.33 7.55
N PHE A 87 -2.76 -5.44 8.71
CA PHE A 87 -3.91 -4.59 9.03
C PHE A 87 -3.55 -3.21 9.61
N SER A 88 -2.27 -2.95 9.93
CA SER A 88 -1.78 -1.60 10.28
C SER A 88 -1.99 -0.59 9.15
N ASP A 89 -2.14 -1.04 7.89
CA ASP A 89 -2.51 -0.20 6.76
C ASP A 89 -3.84 0.54 6.97
N ILE A 90 -4.80 -0.07 7.68
CA ILE A 90 -6.06 0.62 8.04
C ILE A 90 -5.74 1.88 8.84
N THR A 91 -4.80 1.81 9.78
CA THR A 91 -4.39 2.96 10.60
C THR A 91 -3.64 4.00 9.77
N ILE A 92 -2.78 3.58 8.84
CA ILE A 92 -2.07 4.47 7.92
C ILE A 92 -3.09 5.27 7.10
N TRP A 93 -4.01 4.59 6.42
CA TRP A 93 -5.02 5.22 5.58
C TRP A 93 -6.07 5.99 6.38
N CYS A 94 -6.29 5.62 7.65
CA CYS A 94 -7.13 6.38 8.56
C CYS A 94 -6.54 7.76 8.89
N LYS A 95 -5.23 7.79 9.19
CA LYS A 95 -4.50 9.05 9.41
C LYS A 95 -4.42 9.88 8.15
N GLU A 96 -4.26 9.24 6.99
CA GLU A 96 -4.21 9.92 5.69
C GLU A 96 -5.56 10.56 5.31
N CYS A 97 -6.66 9.85 5.54
CA CYS A 97 -8.01 10.39 5.39
C CYS A 97 -8.21 11.63 6.27
N TYR A 98 -7.74 11.60 7.53
CA TYR A 98 -7.77 12.77 8.39
C TYR A 98 -6.87 13.90 7.88
N ARG A 99 -5.66 13.60 7.38
CA ARG A 99 -4.76 14.61 6.81
C ARG A 99 -5.45 15.40 5.70
N LYS A 100 -6.11 14.69 4.77
CA LYS A 100 -6.74 15.23 3.56
C LYS A 100 -8.12 15.87 3.81
N TYR A 101 -8.99 15.20 4.57
CA TYR A 101 -10.40 15.59 4.73
C TYR A 101 -10.76 16.10 6.12
N LYS A 102 -9.80 16.12 7.07
CA LYS A 102 -10.01 16.47 8.48
C LYS A 102 -11.05 15.59 9.18
N VAL A 103 -11.22 14.37 8.68
CA VAL A 103 -12.12 13.35 9.19
C VAL A 103 -11.39 12.02 9.22
N TYR A 104 -11.39 11.34 10.37
CA TYR A 104 -10.89 9.96 10.43
C TYR A 104 -11.87 9.01 9.74
N GLY A 105 -11.41 8.28 8.75
CA GLY A 105 -12.18 7.30 7.97
C GLY A 105 -11.26 6.57 6.99
N LEU A 106 -11.77 5.97 5.91
CA LEU A 106 -10.91 5.39 4.86
C LEU A 106 -11.32 5.92 3.49
N GLU A 107 -10.34 6.40 2.74
CA GLU A 107 -10.49 6.75 1.31
C GLU A 107 -10.00 5.61 0.41
N GLU A 108 -8.87 4.98 0.75
CA GLU A 108 -8.25 3.89 0.00
C GLU A 108 -8.97 2.54 0.21
N VAL A 109 -10.26 2.52 -0.13
CA VAL A 109 -11.15 1.38 0.08
C VAL A 109 -10.70 0.18 -0.76
N GLU A 110 -10.37 0.40 -2.02
CA GLU A 110 -9.91 -0.68 -2.93
C GLU A 110 -8.59 -1.30 -2.48
N TRP A 111 -7.64 -0.48 -2.03
CA TRP A 111 -6.35 -0.94 -1.56
C TRP A 111 -6.48 -1.79 -0.29
N VAL A 112 -7.18 -1.26 0.73
CA VAL A 112 -7.36 -1.96 2.01
C VAL A 112 -8.19 -3.24 1.84
N ALA A 113 -9.11 -3.29 0.86
CA ALA A 113 -9.86 -4.49 0.54
C ALA A 113 -8.96 -5.69 0.21
N LYS A 114 -7.78 -5.47 -0.39
CA LYS A 114 -6.83 -6.56 -0.70
C LYS A 114 -6.38 -7.30 0.55
N SER A 115 -6.13 -6.58 1.65
CA SER A 115 -5.78 -7.19 2.94
C SER A 115 -6.94 -8.02 3.50
N LEU A 116 -8.18 -7.52 3.39
CA LEU A 116 -9.39 -8.23 3.82
C LEU A 116 -9.67 -9.49 2.97
N ARG A 117 -9.32 -9.45 1.68
CA ARG A 117 -9.43 -10.60 0.77
C ARG A 117 -8.26 -11.57 0.88
N MET A 118 -7.26 -11.27 1.72
CA MET A 118 -6.02 -12.04 1.83
C MET A 118 -5.24 -12.11 0.50
N GLU A 119 -5.32 -11.02 -0.27
CA GLU A 119 -4.60 -10.81 -1.55
C GLU A 119 -3.33 -9.97 -1.36
N LEU A 120 -3.11 -9.40 -0.17
CA LEU A 120 -1.95 -8.59 0.16
C LEU A 120 -1.51 -8.93 1.58
N PHE A 121 -0.22 -9.13 1.77
CA PHE A 121 0.38 -9.39 3.08
C PHE A 121 1.58 -8.47 3.30
N ARG A 122 1.67 -7.88 4.49
CA ARG A 122 2.89 -7.18 4.93
C ARG A 122 3.79 -8.17 5.63
N LEU A 123 5.00 -8.34 5.10
CA LEU A 123 6.00 -9.27 5.63
C LEU A 123 7.26 -8.46 5.97
N GLY A 124 7.28 -7.86 7.17
CA GLY A 124 8.31 -6.91 7.58
C GLY A 124 8.10 -5.51 6.97
N ARG A 125 9.13 -4.96 6.32
CA ARG A 125 9.10 -3.60 5.76
C ARG A 125 8.23 -3.49 4.50
N LEU A 126 8.07 -4.56 3.73
CA LEU A 126 7.39 -4.55 2.42
C LEU A 126 6.07 -5.30 2.44
N GLN A 127 5.22 -5.00 1.46
CA GLN A 127 3.96 -5.69 1.21
C GLN A 127 4.04 -6.46 -0.11
N PHE A 128 3.39 -7.62 -0.14
CA PHE A 128 3.46 -8.57 -1.25
C PHE A 128 2.06 -8.99 -1.67
N GLU A 129 1.78 -8.80 -2.96
CA GLU A 129 0.54 -9.19 -3.63
C GLU A 129 0.88 -10.29 -4.66
N PRO A 130 0.44 -11.56 -4.45
CA PRO A 130 0.67 -12.61 -5.43
C PRO A 130 -0.18 -12.41 -6.67
N LEU A 131 0.46 -12.45 -7.83
CA LEU A 131 -0.19 -12.28 -9.13
C LEU A 131 0.20 -13.41 -10.08
N ILE A 132 -0.70 -13.72 -11.01
CA ILE A 132 -0.41 -14.47 -12.23
C ILE A 132 -0.49 -13.45 -13.37
N LEU A 133 0.61 -13.27 -14.11
CA LEU A 133 0.66 -12.23 -15.13
C LEU A 133 -0.28 -12.54 -16.30
N ASP A 134 -1.20 -11.63 -16.59
CA ASP A 134 -1.90 -11.62 -17.87
C ASP A 134 -0.98 -11.12 -18.98
N GLN A 135 -1.46 -11.15 -20.23
CA GLN A 135 -0.67 -10.72 -21.39
C GLN A 135 -0.20 -9.26 -21.28
N LYS A 136 -1.03 -8.37 -20.70
CA LYS A 136 -0.74 -6.94 -20.63
C LYS A 136 0.34 -6.66 -19.60
N LEU A 137 0.26 -7.26 -18.41
CA LEU A 137 1.26 -7.12 -17.37
C LEU A 137 2.57 -7.83 -17.75
N ALA A 138 2.50 -9.02 -18.34
CA ALA A 138 3.68 -9.74 -18.83
C ALA A 138 4.50 -8.87 -19.81
N GLN A 139 3.84 -8.23 -20.78
CA GLN A 139 4.50 -7.31 -21.72
C GLN A 139 5.14 -6.11 -21.00
N LYS A 140 4.44 -5.48 -20.06
CA LYS A 140 4.96 -4.32 -19.30
C LYS A 140 6.25 -4.62 -18.54
N TYR A 141 6.39 -5.85 -18.03
CA TYR A 141 7.55 -6.27 -17.24
C TYR A 141 8.59 -7.06 -18.05
N HIS A 142 8.36 -7.26 -19.36
CA HIS A 142 9.17 -8.14 -20.21
C HIS A 142 9.28 -9.58 -19.65
N LEU A 143 8.18 -10.08 -19.08
CA LEU A 143 8.05 -11.43 -18.52
C LEU A 143 7.08 -12.26 -19.37
N LEU A 144 6.91 -13.54 -19.01
CA LEU A 144 6.00 -14.45 -19.68
C LEU A 144 4.57 -14.33 -19.14
N THR A 145 3.58 -14.47 -20.02
CA THR A 145 2.18 -14.64 -19.61
C THR A 145 2.03 -15.92 -18.79
N GLY A 146 1.30 -15.86 -17.69
CA GLY A 146 1.11 -16.96 -16.76
C GLY A 146 2.19 -17.08 -15.67
N GLU A 147 3.21 -16.23 -15.71
CA GLU A 147 4.27 -16.21 -14.68
C GLU A 147 3.68 -15.84 -13.31
N LYS A 148 4.10 -16.57 -12.27
CA LYS A 148 3.72 -16.27 -10.89
C LYS A 148 4.73 -15.29 -10.30
N VAL A 149 4.25 -14.14 -9.88
CA VAL A 149 5.09 -13.06 -9.34
C VAL A 149 4.54 -12.57 -8.01
N LEU A 150 5.38 -11.88 -7.24
CA LEU A 150 4.96 -11.06 -6.12
C LEU A 150 5.11 -9.59 -6.49
N ASN A 151 3.98 -8.88 -6.56
CA ASN A 151 3.96 -7.44 -6.71
C ASN A 151 4.26 -6.78 -5.37
N VAL A 152 5.29 -5.94 -5.34
CA VAL A 152 5.88 -5.38 -4.13
C VAL A 152 5.43 -3.95 -3.94
N HIS A 153 4.93 -3.68 -2.74
CA HIS A 153 4.42 -2.38 -2.34
C HIS A 153 5.12 -1.88 -1.09
N ILE A 154 5.26 -0.54 -0.99
CA ILE A 154 6.02 0.11 0.07
C ILE A 154 5.05 0.93 0.94
N PRO A 155 4.61 0.41 2.10
CA PRO A 155 3.74 1.17 2.98
C PRO A 155 4.47 2.39 3.55
N ALA A 156 3.71 3.46 3.81
CA ALA A 156 4.20 4.63 4.51
C ALA A 156 4.57 4.28 5.96
N GLY A 157 5.54 5.00 6.54
CA GLY A 157 5.97 4.79 7.92
C GLY A 157 7.49 4.74 8.04
N GLU A 158 8.01 3.60 8.46
CA GLU A 158 9.42 3.45 8.80
C GLU A 158 10.36 3.66 7.61
N LYS A 159 11.64 3.91 7.90
CA LYS A 159 12.67 4.06 6.87
C LYS A 159 12.76 2.80 6.01
N LEU A 160 13.07 2.98 4.73
CA LEU A 160 13.28 1.88 3.79
C LEU A 160 14.66 1.24 3.99
N ASP A 161 14.93 0.76 5.21
CA ASP A 161 16.22 0.18 5.55
C ASP A 161 16.51 -1.04 4.65
N TYR A 162 17.71 -1.09 4.11
CA TYR A 162 18.11 -2.10 3.13
C TYR A 162 18.06 -3.52 3.70
N CYS A 163 18.54 -3.71 4.93
CA CYS A 163 18.57 -5.03 5.56
C CYS A 163 17.15 -5.50 5.87
N GLU A 164 16.26 -4.60 6.28
CA GLU A 164 14.85 -4.92 6.50
C GLU A 164 14.11 -5.23 5.19
N CYS A 165 14.44 -4.54 4.09
CA CYS A 165 13.91 -4.88 2.77
C CYS A 165 14.36 -6.29 2.33
N GLN A 166 15.65 -6.62 2.50
CA GLN A 166 16.16 -7.96 2.21
C GLN A 166 15.44 -9.04 3.01
N LYS A 167 15.27 -8.83 4.33
CA LYS A 167 14.50 -9.75 5.18
C LYS A 167 13.06 -9.90 4.69
N SER A 168 12.41 -8.82 4.24
CA SER A 168 11.07 -8.89 3.67
C SER A 168 10.98 -9.80 2.44
N PHE A 169 11.93 -9.70 1.51
CA PHE A 169 11.96 -10.59 0.33
C PHE A 169 12.13 -12.07 0.73
N GLU A 170 13.03 -12.35 1.69
CA GLU A 170 13.25 -13.71 2.19
C GLU A 170 12.04 -14.25 2.97
N SER A 171 11.36 -13.41 3.74
CA SER A 171 10.11 -13.76 4.41
C SER A 171 9.01 -14.06 3.39
N ALA A 172 8.94 -13.32 2.28
CA ALA A 172 7.98 -13.55 1.21
C ALA A 172 8.20 -14.90 0.51
N LYS A 173 9.44 -15.24 0.17
CA LYS A 173 9.78 -16.57 -0.41
C LYS A 173 9.27 -17.71 0.46
N LYS A 174 9.53 -17.63 1.77
CA LYS A 174 9.09 -18.63 2.75
C LYS A 174 7.57 -18.66 2.89
N PHE A 175 6.94 -17.50 3.05
CA PHE A 175 5.50 -17.37 3.26
C PHE A 175 4.70 -17.93 2.07
N PHE A 176 5.12 -17.62 0.85
CA PHE A 176 4.48 -18.12 -0.38
C PHE A 176 5.05 -19.46 -0.88
N SER A 177 6.02 -20.03 -0.16
CA SER A 177 6.70 -21.29 -0.52
C SER A 177 7.21 -21.31 -1.96
N ASN A 178 7.86 -20.22 -2.38
CA ASN A 178 8.42 -20.07 -3.72
C ASN A 178 9.76 -19.33 -3.66
N GLU A 179 10.86 -20.09 -3.68
CA GLU A 179 12.23 -19.56 -3.62
C GLU A 179 12.65 -18.83 -4.91
N ASP A 180 12.11 -19.26 -6.06
CA ASP A 180 12.43 -18.71 -7.38
C ASP A 180 11.46 -17.60 -7.80
N VAL A 181 10.67 -17.06 -6.85
CA VAL A 181 9.63 -16.08 -7.17
C VAL A 181 10.24 -14.79 -7.72
N ILE A 182 9.64 -14.29 -8.80
CA ILE A 182 9.99 -13.00 -9.38
C ILE A 182 9.28 -11.91 -8.60
N PHE A 183 10.02 -10.89 -8.19
CA PHE A 183 9.44 -9.70 -7.59
C PHE A 183 9.30 -8.60 -8.63
N ILE A 184 8.13 -7.99 -8.70
CA ILE A 184 7.87 -6.84 -9.55
C ILE A 184 7.48 -5.63 -8.71
N CYS A 185 7.79 -4.43 -9.17
CA CYS A 185 7.39 -3.19 -8.50
C CYS A 185 7.29 -2.06 -9.53
N ASP A 186 6.28 -1.21 -9.37
CA ASP A 186 6.07 0.01 -10.16
C ASP A 186 5.99 1.20 -9.21
N SER A 187 7.05 2.00 -9.12
CA SER A 187 7.17 3.04 -8.10
C SER A 187 8.10 4.19 -8.51
N TRP A 188 7.76 5.41 -8.08
CA TRP A 188 8.66 6.56 -8.18
C TRP A 188 10.01 6.31 -7.49
N LEU A 189 10.04 5.49 -6.44
CA LEU A 189 11.24 5.09 -5.71
C LEU A 189 12.25 4.34 -6.60
N LEU A 190 11.78 3.76 -7.71
CA LEU A 190 12.60 3.04 -8.68
C LEU A 190 13.07 3.90 -9.84
N SER A 191 12.70 5.19 -9.88
CA SER A 191 13.14 6.08 -10.96
C SER A 191 14.67 6.30 -10.92
N PRO A 192 15.39 6.02 -12.04
CA PRO A 192 16.82 6.31 -12.15
C PRO A 192 17.18 7.79 -11.88
N GLU A 193 16.25 8.72 -12.13
CA GLU A 193 16.44 10.16 -11.94
C GLU A 193 16.71 10.53 -10.48
N LEU A 194 16.29 9.70 -9.53
CA LEU A 194 16.54 9.91 -8.11
C LEU A 194 18.04 9.96 -7.76
N ARG A 195 18.92 9.42 -8.59
CA ARG A 195 20.38 9.49 -8.40
C ARG A 195 20.95 10.90 -8.58
N GLU A 196 20.26 11.77 -9.31
CA GLU A 196 20.62 13.18 -9.38
C GLU A 196 20.14 13.97 -8.15
N ILE A 197 19.17 13.43 -7.41
CA ILE A 197 18.49 14.11 -6.29
C ILE A 197 19.07 13.65 -4.94
N LEU A 198 19.45 12.38 -4.83
CA LEU A 198 19.79 11.71 -3.58
C LEU A 198 21.21 11.15 -3.60
N PRO A 199 21.93 11.19 -2.47
CA PRO A 199 23.25 10.58 -2.38
C PRO A 199 23.16 9.05 -2.41
N GLU A 200 24.26 8.40 -2.77
CA GLU A 200 24.42 6.94 -2.80
C GLU A 200 24.12 6.23 -1.47
N THR A 201 24.26 6.95 -0.35
CA THR A 201 23.95 6.45 1.00
C THR A 201 22.45 6.46 1.32
N SER A 202 21.61 7.04 0.45
CA SER A 202 20.16 7.08 0.63
C SER A 202 19.56 5.68 0.60
N ASN A 203 18.66 5.39 1.55
CA ASN A 203 17.89 4.16 1.58
C ASN A 203 17.07 3.93 0.30
N ILE A 204 16.55 4.99 -0.31
CA ILE A 204 15.82 4.91 -1.58
C ILE A 204 16.73 4.40 -2.69
N ILE A 205 17.95 4.94 -2.78
CA ILE A 205 18.93 4.54 -3.80
C ILE A 205 19.38 3.09 -3.57
N ARG A 206 19.57 2.68 -2.31
CA ARG A 206 19.92 1.29 -1.97
C ARG A 206 18.79 0.30 -2.29
N PHE A 207 17.53 0.66 -2.03
CA PHE A 207 16.36 -0.13 -2.41
C PHE A 207 16.25 -0.25 -3.93
N GLN A 208 16.39 0.86 -4.66
CA GLN A 208 16.35 0.86 -6.12
C GLN A 208 17.41 -0.07 -6.73
N LYS A 209 18.62 -0.12 -6.17
CA LYS A 209 19.70 -1.01 -6.64
C LYS A 209 19.38 -2.50 -6.53
N MET A 210 18.35 -2.89 -5.78
CA MET A 210 17.90 -4.28 -5.71
C MET A 210 17.17 -4.71 -6.98
N TYR A 211 16.68 -3.76 -7.78
CA TYR A 211 15.87 -4.02 -8.96
C TYR A 211 16.66 -3.79 -10.26
N HIS A 212 16.39 -4.63 -11.25
CA HIS A 212 16.64 -4.31 -12.65
C HIS A 212 15.49 -3.46 -13.18
N ILE A 213 15.78 -2.22 -13.58
CA ILE A 213 14.76 -1.31 -14.11
C ILE A 213 14.54 -1.60 -15.60
N VAL A 214 13.32 -1.99 -15.95
CA VAL A 214 12.94 -2.39 -17.32
C VAL A 214 12.26 -1.27 -18.11
N GLU A 215 11.63 -0.32 -17.42
CA GLU A 215 10.94 0.80 -18.04
C GLU A 215 10.87 1.99 -17.07
N VAL A 216 10.78 3.21 -17.62
CA VAL A 216 10.40 4.41 -16.88
C VAL A 216 9.25 5.07 -17.63
N HIS A 217 8.15 5.35 -16.93
CA HIS A 217 6.99 6.03 -17.49
C HIS A 217 6.63 7.27 -16.65
N TYR A 218 5.76 8.13 -17.20
CA TYR A 218 5.45 9.46 -16.65
C TYR A 218 3.94 9.69 -16.51
N ASP A 219 3.17 8.61 -16.39
CA ASP A 219 1.71 8.63 -16.37
C ASP A 219 1.15 9.49 -15.21
N PHE A 220 1.89 9.57 -14.10
CA PHE A 220 1.51 10.33 -12.92
C PHE A 220 2.74 10.87 -12.15
N PRO A 221 2.74 12.10 -11.63
CA PRO A 221 3.84 12.65 -10.85
C PRO A 221 3.84 12.11 -9.40
N GLN A 222 3.98 10.79 -9.26
CA GLN A 222 3.86 10.09 -7.98
C GLN A 222 4.91 10.55 -6.93
N ALA A 223 6.12 10.91 -7.37
CA ALA A 223 7.13 11.48 -6.45
C ALA A 223 6.62 12.76 -5.77
N GLU A 224 5.94 13.63 -6.51
CA GLU A 224 5.41 14.89 -5.98
C GLU A 224 4.29 14.62 -4.97
N GLU A 225 3.33 13.79 -5.36
CA GLU A 225 2.24 13.35 -4.47
C GLU A 225 2.79 12.77 -3.16
N ARG A 226 3.78 11.88 -3.23
CA ARG A 226 4.26 11.14 -2.05
C ARG A 226 5.21 11.94 -1.17
N VAL A 227 5.99 12.86 -1.74
CA VAL A 227 6.98 13.66 -0.97
C VAL A 227 6.37 14.93 -0.40
N PHE A 228 5.43 15.56 -1.11
CA PHE A 228 4.80 16.81 -0.69
C PHE A 228 3.36 16.62 -0.18
N GLY A 229 2.75 15.46 -0.43
CA GLY A 229 1.39 15.15 -0.02
C GLY A 229 0.31 15.70 -0.97
N GLU A 230 0.71 16.38 -2.04
CA GLU A 230 -0.14 16.96 -3.08
C GLU A 230 0.70 17.30 -4.32
N ILE A 231 0.04 17.46 -5.47
CA ILE A 231 0.65 17.91 -6.72
C ILE A 231 0.25 19.36 -6.95
N ARG A 232 1.23 20.23 -7.19
CA ARG A 232 1.05 21.67 -7.45
C ARG A 232 1.58 22.02 -8.83
N GLU A 233 0.87 22.89 -9.55
CA GLU A 233 1.35 23.45 -10.82
C GLU A 233 2.56 24.35 -10.59
N ASN A 234 2.46 25.27 -9.63
CA ASN A 234 3.57 26.10 -9.19
C ASN A 234 4.50 25.33 -8.24
N LYS A 235 5.66 24.90 -8.75
CA LYS A 235 6.66 24.12 -8.01
C LYS A 235 7.36 24.93 -6.92
N ASP A 236 7.39 26.26 -7.01
CA ASP A 236 7.96 27.13 -5.97
C ASP A 236 7.19 27.02 -4.64
N ALA A 237 5.91 26.65 -4.69
CA ALA A 237 5.04 26.50 -3.53
C ALA A 237 5.31 25.22 -2.72
N TYR A 238 6.15 24.31 -3.19
CA TYR A 238 6.51 23.13 -2.42
C TYR A 238 7.35 23.47 -1.19
N LEU A 239 7.03 22.80 -0.09
CA LEU A 239 7.75 22.89 1.18
C LEU A 239 9.12 22.21 1.06
N GLU A 240 10.07 22.64 1.90
CA GLU A 240 11.49 22.26 1.84
C GLU A 240 12.02 21.85 3.22
N GLU A 241 11.20 21.16 4.01
CA GLU A 241 11.48 20.84 5.41
C GLU A 241 12.63 19.83 5.57
N ASN A 242 12.77 18.89 4.62
CA ASN A 242 13.83 17.88 4.61
C ASN A 242 14.66 17.89 3.32
N SER A 243 15.76 17.13 3.31
CA SER A 243 16.70 17.09 2.18
C SER A 243 16.08 16.52 0.91
N LEU A 244 15.19 15.53 1.02
CA LEU A 244 14.49 14.95 -0.13
C LEU A 244 13.55 15.97 -0.76
N GLN A 245 12.79 16.71 0.04
CA GLN A 245 11.92 17.80 -0.42
C GLN A 245 12.71 18.90 -1.13
N ARG A 246 13.83 19.36 -0.56
CA ARG A 246 14.73 20.34 -1.19
C ARG A 246 15.26 19.84 -2.52
N GLY A 247 15.87 18.65 -2.53
CA GLY A 247 16.44 18.07 -3.75
C GLY A 247 15.39 17.89 -4.85
N LEU A 248 14.24 17.34 -4.51
CA LEU A 248 13.15 17.11 -5.46
C LEU A 248 12.60 18.44 -6.01
N LYS A 249 12.36 19.44 -5.16
CA LYS A 249 11.88 20.75 -5.61
C LYS A 249 12.84 21.41 -6.58
N GLN A 250 14.14 21.43 -6.28
CA GLN A 250 15.15 22.02 -7.17
C GLN A 250 15.21 21.28 -8.51
N TYR A 251 15.12 19.95 -8.49
CA TYR A 251 15.08 19.13 -9.70
C TYR A 251 13.85 19.44 -10.58
N LEU A 252 12.68 19.64 -9.95
CA LEU A 252 11.45 20.02 -10.66
C LEU A 252 11.49 21.46 -11.19
N LEU A 253 12.06 22.41 -10.44
CA LEU A 253 12.23 23.81 -10.87
C LEU A 253 13.18 23.94 -12.07
N ALA A 254 14.11 23.00 -12.23
CA ALA A 254 14.94 22.87 -13.43
C ALA A 254 14.19 22.30 -14.65
N GLY A 255 12.87 22.09 -14.55
CA GLY A 255 12.02 21.57 -15.62
C GLY A 255 12.12 20.06 -15.85
N LYS A 256 12.82 19.33 -14.97
CA LYS A 256 12.99 17.88 -15.07
C LYS A 256 11.81 17.14 -14.42
N LYS A 257 11.66 15.86 -14.75
CA LYS A 257 10.60 14.98 -14.24
C LYS A 257 11.21 13.71 -13.68
N VAL A 258 10.73 13.27 -12.52
CA VAL A 258 11.23 12.03 -11.89
C VAL A 258 10.70 10.79 -12.61
N GLY A 259 9.42 10.76 -12.96
CA GLY A 259 8.79 9.56 -13.51
C GLY A 259 8.68 8.41 -12.49
N ILE A 260 8.22 7.26 -12.98
CA ILE A 260 7.97 6.05 -12.21
C ILE A 260 8.77 4.92 -12.85
N GLY A 261 9.60 4.26 -12.05
CA GLY A 261 10.40 3.13 -12.51
C GLY A 261 9.64 1.83 -12.36
N ARG A 262 9.71 0.99 -13.39
CA ARG A 262 9.25 -0.40 -13.35
C ARG A 262 10.44 -1.32 -13.15
N GLY A 263 10.47 -2.01 -12.02
CA GLY A 263 11.58 -2.87 -11.62
C GLY A 263 11.20 -4.33 -11.51
N ILE A 264 12.17 -5.20 -11.81
CA ILE A 264 12.10 -6.63 -11.59
C ILE A 264 13.28 -7.11 -10.72
N ILE A 265 13.04 -8.10 -9.87
CA ILE A 265 14.08 -8.91 -9.22
C ILE A 265 13.86 -10.34 -9.69
N ILE A 266 14.84 -10.87 -10.42
CA ILE A 266 14.90 -12.27 -10.82
C ILE A 266 16.07 -12.86 -10.04
N ASN A 267 15.84 -13.93 -9.28
CA ASN A 267 16.95 -14.66 -8.69
C ASN A 267 17.75 -15.29 -9.85
N GLU A 268 19.03 -14.92 -9.97
CA GLU A 268 19.93 -15.64 -10.87
C GLU A 268 20.00 -17.10 -10.39
N ARG A 269 19.61 -18.02 -11.26
CA ARG A 269 19.70 -19.47 -11.04
C ARG A 269 21.14 -19.95 -11.04
#